data_AF-A0A538H168-F1
#
_entry.id   AF-A0A538H168-F1
#
_cell.length_a   1.000
_cell.length_b   1.000
_cell.length_c   1.000
_cell.angle_alpha   90.00
_cell.angle_beta   90.00
_cell.angle_gamma   90.00
#
_symmetry.space_group_name_H-M   'P 1'
#
loop_
_entity.id
_entity.type
_entity.pdbx_description
1 polymer ?
#
loop_
_entity_poly.entity_id
_entity_poly.type
_entity_poly.pdbx_seq_one_letter_code
_entity_poly.pdbx_strand_id
1 'polypeptide(L)'
;MSGLRGRGGAGFPTGSKWATVRGGTGTHKYVVCNAAEGEPGTFKDRSILRANPYQVVEGIAIAAEAMGARDAFVAIKERFAPERELITLAIEDMQAAGLAGDIPITVVSGPDEYLFGEEKALLEVVEGRPPLPRMLPPFEHGLFATAPQLGWEASEPEPGHQGLHQSNPTLVNNVETLANVAHILANGAEWFRRFGTRQSPGSIVCTVVGDVRRSGVGEVEMGTSLADVIERLGGGVWPGRRVKAVFSGVANPVLTAAALATPLTYEDMRAAGSGLGAAGF
;
A
#
# COMPACT_ATOMS: atom_id res chain seq x y z
N MET A 1 -5.64 18.46 -7.95
CA MET A 1 -5.15 17.12 -7.54
C MET A 1 -4.93 17.09 -6.02
N SER A 2 -5.30 16.00 -5.34
CA SER A 2 -5.22 15.88 -3.87
C SER A 2 -3.78 15.87 -3.34
N GLY A 3 -2.83 15.35 -4.12
CA GLY A 3 -1.45 15.19 -3.68
C GLY A 3 -1.23 13.98 -2.77
N LEU A 4 -2.17 13.04 -2.71
CA LEU A 4 -1.99 11.75 -2.04
C LEU A 4 -0.72 11.06 -2.54
N ARG A 5 0.06 10.56 -1.58
CA ARG A 5 1.29 9.79 -1.81
C ARG A 5 1.08 8.38 -1.26
N GLY A 6 1.72 7.39 -1.88
CA GLY A 6 1.58 5.99 -1.49
C GLY A 6 1.98 5.75 -0.02
N ARG A 7 1.07 5.14 0.74
CA ARG A 7 1.21 4.88 2.18
C ARG A 7 1.90 3.55 2.53
N GLY A 8 2.39 2.83 1.52
CA GLY A 8 3.10 1.56 1.71
C GLY A 8 4.62 1.67 1.85
N GLY A 9 5.21 2.88 1.93
CA GLY A 9 6.67 3.03 1.95
C GLY A 9 7.16 4.32 1.30
N ALA A 10 7.68 4.19 0.07
CA ALA A 10 8.45 5.23 -0.63
C ALA A 10 7.70 6.55 -0.92
N GLY A 11 6.39 6.63 -0.69
CA GLY A 11 5.65 7.87 -0.87
C GLY A 11 5.55 8.33 -2.32
N PHE A 12 5.45 7.41 -3.27
CA PHE A 12 5.29 7.78 -4.68
C PHE A 12 3.94 8.49 -4.89
N PRO A 13 3.85 9.58 -5.69
CA PRO A 13 2.59 10.28 -5.93
C PRO A 13 1.52 9.37 -6.56
N THR A 14 0.42 9.13 -5.84
CA THR A 14 -0.61 8.16 -6.24
C THR A 14 -1.25 8.53 -7.58
N GLY A 15 -1.60 9.81 -7.77
CA GLY A 15 -2.19 10.29 -9.01
C GLY A 15 -1.27 10.12 -10.23
N SER A 16 0.04 10.33 -10.07
CA SER A 16 1.01 10.08 -11.14
C SER A 16 1.11 8.60 -11.47
N LYS A 17 1.10 7.72 -10.45
CA LYS A 17 1.11 6.26 -10.66
C LYS A 17 -0.12 5.81 -11.44
N TRP A 18 -1.29 6.31 -11.04
CA TRP A 18 -2.57 6.02 -11.71
C TRP A 18 -2.56 6.51 -13.15
N ALA A 19 -2.05 7.72 -13.41
CA ALA A 19 -1.93 8.24 -14.76
C ALA A 19 -1.01 7.37 -15.64
N THR A 20 0.12 6.91 -15.12
CA THR A 20 1.05 6.03 -15.84
C THR A 20 0.38 4.69 -16.19
N VAL A 21 -0.26 4.03 -15.22
CA VAL A 21 -0.93 2.73 -15.48
C VAL A 21 -2.10 2.90 -16.44
N ARG A 22 -2.90 3.96 -16.27
CA ARG A 22 -4.04 4.25 -17.16
C ARG A 22 -3.60 4.53 -18.58
N GLY A 23 -2.48 5.24 -18.77
CA GLY A 23 -1.89 5.54 -20.07
C GLY A 23 -1.05 4.40 -20.66
N GLY A 24 -0.82 3.32 -19.91
CA GLY A 24 -0.08 2.16 -20.39
C GLY A 24 -0.76 1.50 -21.58
N THR A 25 0.06 1.05 -22.53
CA THR A 25 -0.37 0.19 -23.63
C THR A 25 -0.78 -1.17 -23.09
N GLY A 26 -1.77 -1.83 -23.68
CA GLY A 26 -2.28 -3.11 -23.21
C GLY A 26 -3.79 -3.24 -23.41
N THR A 27 -4.26 -4.45 -23.66
CA THR A 27 -5.68 -4.79 -23.84
C THR A 27 -6.42 -4.83 -22.50
N HIS A 28 -5.75 -5.27 -21.44
CA HIS A 28 -6.33 -5.39 -20.11
C HIS A 28 -5.51 -4.60 -19.09
N LYS A 29 -6.19 -4.11 -18.06
CA LYS A 29 -5.59 -3.46 -16.90
C LYS A 29 -6.12 -4.14 -15.66
N TYR A 30 -5.31 -4.16 -14.62
CA TYR A 30 -5.65 -4.80 -13.36
C TYR A 30 -5.37 -3.87 -12.20
N VAL A 31 -6.11 -4.07 -11.11
CA VAL A 31 -5.86 -3.39 -9.83
C VAL A 31 -5.50 -4.43 -8.78
N VAL A 32 -4.48 -4.15 -7.98
CA VAL A 32 -4.08 -5.00 -6.89
C VAL A 32 -3.96 -4.18 -5.61
N CYS A 33 -4.77 -4.55 -4.62
CA CYS A 33 -4.63 -4.10 -3.24
C CYS A 33 -3.54 -4.94 -2.56
N ASN A 34 -2.43 -4.29 -2.21
CA ASN A 34 -1.38 -4.88 -1.40
C ASN A 34 -1.76 -4.81 0.08
N ALA A 35 -2.34 -5.90 0.58
CA ALA A 35 -2.62 -6.17 1.99
C ALA A 35 -1.61 -7.17 2.60
N ALA A 36 -0.47 -7.39 1.92
CA ALA A 36 0.58 -8.30 2.33
C ALA A 36 1.61 -7.63 3.27
N GLU A 37 1.12 -6.86 4.24
CA GLU A 37 1.94 -6.11 5.20
C GLU A 37 2.99 -7.03 5.88
N GLY A 38 4.26 -6.74 5.61
CA GLY A 38 5.39 -7.57 6.05
C GLY A 38 6.41 -6.85 6.93
N GLU A 39 6.37 -5.52 6.97
CA GLU A 39 7.32 -4.68 7.70
C GLU A 39 7.23 -4.95 9.22
N PRO A 40 8.31 -5.42 9.88
CA PRO A 40 8.31 -5.63 11.32
C PRO A 40 7.86 -4.39 12.09
N GLY A 41 6.98 -4.58 13.08
CA GLY A 41 6.41 -3.49 13.87
C GLY A 41 5.28 -2.72 13.18
N THR A 42 4.95 -3.04 11.93
CA THR A 42 3.83 -2.42 11.19
C THR A 42 2.64 -3.38 11.16
N PHE A 43 1.46 -2.87 11.54
CA PHE A 43 0.18 -3.58 11.54
C PHE A 43 -0.98 -2.61 11.19
N LYS A 44 -0.68 -1.53 10.45
CA LYS A 44 -1.65 -0.48 10.13
C LYS A 44 -2.67 -0.98 9.13
N ASP A 45 -2.25 -1.74 8.13
CA ASP A 45 -3.14 -2.22 7.06
C ASP A 45 -4.13 -3.23 7.64
N ARG A 46 -3.64 -4.12 8.51
CA ARG A 46 -4.49 -5.03 9.29
C ARG A 46 -5.48 -4.28 10.17
N SER A 47 -5.05 -3.18 10.79
CA SER A 47 -5.92 -2.37 11.64
C SER A 47 -7.03 -1.70 10.83
N ILE A 48 -6.73 -1.22 9.62
CA ILE A 48 -7.72 -0.67 8.68
C ILE A 48 -8.71 -1.76 8.26
N LEU A 49 -8.23 -2.94 7.85
CA LEU A 49 -9.09 -4.06 7.43
C LEU A 49 -10.00 -4.56 8.56
N ARG A 50 -9.51 -4.54 9.82
CA ARG A 50 -10.31 -4.92 10.99
C ARG A 50 -11.35 -3.86 11.36
N ALA A 51 -11.02 -2.59 11.19
CA ALA A 51 -11.90 -1.49 11.59
C ALA A 51 -12.98 -1.21 10.54
N ASN A 52 -12.61 -1.16 9.27
CA ASN A 52 -13.52 -0.84 8.18
C ASN A 52 -13.02 -1.41 6.83
N PRO A 53 -13.27 -2.70 6.55
CA PRO A 53 -12.89 -3.32 5.28
C PRO A 53 -13.65 -2.72 4.09
N TYR A 54 -14.90 -2.25 4.28
CA TYR A 54 -15.73 -1.64 3.24
C TYR A 54 -15.07 -0.43 2.59
N GLN A 55 -14.43 0.43 3.38
CA GLN A 55 -13.70 1.59 2.87
C GLN A 55 -12.55 1.19 1.93
N VAL A 56 -11.93 0.04 2.17
CA VAL A 56 -10.87 -0.49 1.30
C VAL A 56 -11.47 -1.03 0.00
N VAL A 57 -12.58 -1.78 0.08
CA VAL A 57 -13.30 -2.31 -1.09
C VAL A 57 -13.81 -1.18 -1.99
N GLU A 58 -14.38 -0.13 -1.41
CA GLU A 58 -14.79 1.07 -2.14
C GLU A 58 -13.60 1.72 -2.87
N GLY A 59 -12.46 1.85 -2.17
CA GLY A 59 -11.23 2.35 -2.77
C GLY A 59 -10.72 1.50 -3.93
N ILE A 60 -10.85 0.16 -3.84
CA ILE A 60 -10.51 -0.77 -4.92
C ILE A 60 -11.45 -0.57 -6.11
N ALA A 61 -12.76 -0.50 -5.88
CA ALA A 61 -13.76 -0.30 -6.92
C ALA A 61 -13.54 1.02 -7.67
N ILE A 62 -13.28 2.11 -6.94
CA ILE A 62 -12.93 3.41 -7.52
C ILE A 62 -11.66 3.33 -8.36
N ALA A 63 -10.61 2.67 -7.84
CA ALA A 63 -9.36 2.51 -8.56
C ALA A 63 -9.56 1.68 -9.85
N ALA A 64 -10.36 0.62 -9.78
CA ALA A 64 -10.70 -0.22 -10.92
C ALA A 64 -11.43 0.58 -12.00
N GLU A 65 -12.45 1.34 -11.63
CA GLU A 65 -13.19 2.22 -12.54
C GLU A 65 -12.27 3.26 -13.19
N ALA A 66 -11.44 3.93 -12.40
CA ALA A 66 -10.50 4.94 -12.91
C ALA A 66 -9.51 4.37 -13.93
N MET A 67 -9.10 3.11 -13.75
CA MET A 67 -8.19 2.41 -14.67
C MET A 67 -8.90 1.79 -15.87
N GLY A 68 -10.22 1.57 -15.81
CA GLY A 68 -10.92 0.66 -16.72
C GLY A 68 -10.40 -0.78 -16.55
N ALA A 69 -10.23 -1.20 -15.30
CA ALA A 69 -9.67 -2.50 -14.98
C ALA A 69 -10.64 -3.64 -15.31
N ARG A 70 -10.07 -4.76 -15.75
CA ARG A 70 -10.82 -5.98 -16.05
C ARG A 70 -11.15 -6.75 -14.77
N ASP A 71 -10.15 -6.91 -13.90
CA ASP A 71 -10.25 -7.62 -12.63
C ASP A 71 -9.44 -6.89 -11.56
N ALA A 72 -9.86 -7.05 -10.31
CA ALA A 72 -9.14 -6.57 -9.14
C ALA A 72 -8.77 -7.72 -8.19
N PHE A 73 -7.64 -7.58 -7.52
CA PHE A 73 -7.12 -8.57 -6.60
C PHE A 73 -6.79 -7.95 -5.23
N VAL A 74 -7.08 -8.67 -4.15
CA VAL A 74 -6.59 -8.36 -2.81
C VAL A 74 -5.57 -9.41 -2.44
N ALA A 75 -4.29 -9.04 -2.42
CA ALA A 75 -3.20 -9.93 -2.04
C ALA A 75 -2.95 -9.80 -0.54
N ILE A 76 -3.19 -10.87 0.22
CA ILE A 76 -3.14 -10.91 1.68
C ILE A 76 -2.37 -12.13 2.18
N LYS A 77 -1.65 -12.01 3.29
CA LYS A 77 -0.88 -13.12 3.87
C LYS A 77 -1.80 -14.20 4.45
N GLU A 78 -1.39 -15.46 4.33
CA GLU A 78 -2.08 -16.62 4.91
C GLU A 78 -2.32 -16.47 6.42
N ARG A 79 -1.35 -15.96 7.18
CA ARG A 79 -1.53 -15.73 8.63
C ARG A 79 -2.58 -14.68 9.00
N PHE A 80 -3.03 -13.85 8.04
CA PHE A 80 -4.04 -12.81 8.27
C PHE A 80 -5.46 -13.34 8.02
N ALA A 81 -5.74 -14.56 8.49
CA ALA A 81 -7.04 -15.21 8.30
C ALA A 81 -8.23 -14.36 8.78
N PRO A 82 -8.22 -13.70 9.96
CA PRO A 82 -9.32 -12.83 10.37
C PRO A 82 -9.56 -11.65 9.43
N GLU A 83 -8.47 -10.99 8.98
CA GLU A 83 -8.56 -9.86 8.05
C GLU A 83 -9.04 -10.30 6.67
N ARG A 84 -8.64 -11.51 6.23
CA ARG A 84 -9.09 -12.14 4.99
C ARG A 84 -10.60 -12.41 5.03
N GLU A 85 -11.10 -12.98 6.13
CA GLU A 85 -12.54 -13.23 6.31
C GLU A 85 -13.35 -11.93 6.26
N LEU A 86 -12.89 -10.88 6.96
CA LEU A 86 -13.55 -9.58 6.99
C LEU A 86 -13.59 -8.91 5.61
N ILE A 87 -12.49 -8.92 4.85
CA ILE A 87 -12.47 -8.31 3.52
C ILE A 87 -13.26 -9.11 2.50
N THR A 88 -13.23 -10.46 2.58
CA THR A 88 -14.07 -11.32 1.74
C THR A 88 -15.55 -11.02 1.97
N LEU A 89 -15.99 -10.97 3.23
CA LEU A 89 -17.38 -10.64 3.56
C LEU A 89 -17.76 -9.24 3.05
N ALA A 90 -16.90 -8.24 3.23
CA ALA A 90 -17.16 -6.88 2.73
C ALA A 90 -17.27 -6.81 1.20
N ILE A 91 -16.47 -7.60 0.48
CA ILE A 91 -16.57 -7.72 -0.98
C ILE A 91 -17.91 -8.33 -1.36
N GLU A 92 -18.30 -9.45 -0.75
CA GLU A 92 -19.57 -10.14 -0.99
C GLU A 92 -20.77 -9.21 -0.72
N ASP A 93 -20.77 -8.54 0.43
CA ASP A 93 -21.83 -7.61 0.84
C ASP A 93 -21.96 -6.42 -0.13
N MET A 94 -20.83 -5.80 -0.53
CA MET A 94 -20.85 -4.69 -1.48
C MET A 94 -21.23 -5.12 -2.90
N GLN A 95 -20.85 -6.32 -3.34
CA GLN A 95 -21.27 -6.86 -4.63
C GLN A 95 -22.76 -7.20 -4.64
N ALA A 96 -23.28 -7.84 -3.58
CA ALA A 96 -24.70 -8.14 -3.44
C ALA A 96 -25.57 -6.87 -3.39
N ALA A 97 -25.05 -5.78 -2.81
CA ALA A 97 -25.71 -4.48 -2.77
C ALA A 97 -25.53 -3.64 -4.06
N GLY A 98 -24.71 -4.08 -5.02
CA GLY A 98 -24.38 -3.32 -6.22
C GLY A 98 -23.52 -2.07 -5.97
N LEU A 99 -22.81 -2.02 -4.85
CA LEU A 99 -21.96 -0.89 -4.42
C LEU A 99 -20.48 -1.04 -4.83
N ALA A 100 -20.04 -2.26 -5.17
CA ALA A 100 -18.69 -2.51 -5.67
C ALA A 100 -18.55 -2.22 -7.18
N GLY A 101 -19.63 -1.86 -7.89
CA GLY A 101 -19.67 -1.84 -9.35
C GLY A 101 -19.61 -3.25 -9.96
N ASP A 102 -19.28 -3.33 -11.25
CA ASP A 102 -19.23 -4.59 -12.00
C ASP A 102 -17.85 -5.29 -11.96
N ILE A 103 -16.91 -4.79 -11.15
CA ILE A 103 -15.54 -5.32 -11.08
C ILE A 103 -15.49 -6.64 -10.30
N PRO A 104 -14.96 -7.74 -10.88
CA PRO A 104 -14.64 -8.94 -10.14
C PRO A 104 -13.47 -8.67 -9.18
N ILE A 105 -13.66 -8.92 -7.89
CA ILE A 105 -12.62 -8.76 -6.86
C ILE A 105 -12.29 -10.14 -6.29
N THR A 106 -11.05 -10.59 -6.48
CA THR A 106 -10.57 -11.89 -5.97
C THR A 106 -9.59 -11.68 -4.81
N VAL A 107 -9.80 -12.39 -3.71
CA VAL A 107 -8.85 -12.42 -2.59
C VAL A 107 -7.83 -13.54 -2.82
N VAL A 108 -6.55 -13.17 -2.91
CA VAL A 108 -5.43 -14.10 -3.06
C VAL A 108 -4.68 -14.21 -1.75
N SER A 109 -4.64 -15.42 -1.20
CA SER A 109 -3.85 -15.76 -0.03
C SER A 109 -2.43 -16.13 -0.47
N GLY A 110 -1.41 -15.53 0.15
CA GLY A 110 0.00 -15.76 -0.17
C GLY A 110 0.88 -16.08 1.04
N PRO A 111 2.16 -16.43 0.82
CA PRO A 111 3.06 -16.89 1.87
C PRO A 111 3.36 -15.79 2.90
N ASP A 112 3.74 -16.18 4.11
CA ASP A 112 4.03 -15.25 5.21
C ASP A 112 5.37 -14.51 5.11
N GLU A 113 6.02 -14.57 3.95
CA GLU A 113 7.33 -14.01 3.67
C GLU A 113 7.31 -12.49 3.59
N TYR A 114 8.43 -11.84 3.96
CA TYR A 114 8.59 -10.39 3.82
C TYR A 114 8.48 -9.96 2.35
N LEU A 115 9.06 -10.76 1.45
CA LEU A 115 9.16 -10.45 0.02
C LEU A 115 7.81 -10.38 -0.69
N PHE A 116 6.80 -11.10 -0.20
CA PHE A 116 5.43 -11.03 -0.75
C PHE A 116 4.82 -9.62 -0.65
N GLY A 117 5.25 -8.78 0.30
CA GLY A 117 4.82 -7.39 0.39
C GLY A 117 5.44 -6.46 -0.67
N GLU A 118 6.47 -6.90 -1.39
CA GLU A 118 7.11 -6.12 -2.47
C GLU A 118 6.24 -6.14 -3.73
N GLU A 119 6.09 -4.97 -4.37
CA GLU A 119 5.12 -4.75 -5.45
C GLU A 119 5.24 -5.74 -6.62
N LYS A 120 6.44 -6.13 -7.03
CA LYS A 120 6.65 -7.03 -8.17
C LYS A 120 6.55 -8.49 -7.78
N ALA A 121 7.09 -8.88 -6.62
CA ALA A 121 6.93 -10.22 -6.06
C ALA A 121 5.46 -10.56 -5.77
N LEU A 122 4.68 -9.56 -5.35
CA LEU A 122 3.25 -9.70 -5.12
C LEU A 122 2.49 -10.14 -6.37
N LEU A 123 2.87 -9.63 -7.55
CA LEU A 123 2.25 -10.03 -8.81
C LEU A 123 2.50 -11.50 -9.15
N GLU A 124 3.70 -12.03 -8.84
CA GLU A 124 3.99 -13.45 -9.03
C GLU A 124 3.06 -14.33 -8.20
N VAL A 125 2.84 -13.97 -6.93
CA VAL A 125 1.95 -14.72 -6.04
C VAL A 125 0.50 -14.66 -6.50
N VAL A 126 0.03 -13.50 -7.00
CA VAL A 126 -1.30 -13.39 -7.61
C VAL A 126 -1.47 -14.33 -8.80
N GLU A 127 -0.39 -14.64 -9.51
CA GLU A 127 -0.37 -15.62 -10.61
C GLU A 127 -0.06 -17.06 -10.16
N GLY A 128 -0.01 -17.32 -8.85
CA GLY A 128 0.26 -18.65 -8.29
C GLY A 128 1.74 -19.07 -8.33
N ARG A 129 2.66 -18.13 -8.50
CA ARG A 129 4.11 -18.34 -8.53
C ARG A 129 4.77 -17.94 -7.20
N PRO A 130 5.98 -18.44 -6.88
CA PRO A 130 6.73 -17.99 -5.71
C PRO A 130 7.01 -16.48 -5.74
N PRO A 131 7.14 -15.79 -4.58
CA PRO A 131 7.30 -14.33 -4.51
C PRO A 131 8.70 -13.86 -4.91
N LEU A 132 9.14 -14.13 -6.15
CA LEU A 132 10.42 -13.67 -6.68
C LEU A 132 10.21 -12.39 -7.51
N PRO A 133 10.76 -11.22 -7.12
CA PRO A 133 10.49 -9.97 -7.80
C PRO A 133 10.81 -10.01 -9.30
N ARG A 134 9.86 -9.53 -10.11
CA ARG A 134 10.07 -9.31 -11.55
C ARG A 134 11.17 -8.29 -11.79
N MET A 135 11.78 -8.33 -12.98
CA MET A 135 12.71 -7.29 -13.41
C MET A 135 11.98 -5.97 -13.70
N LEU A 136 10.91 -6.04 -14.49
CA LEU A 136 10.18 -4.89 -15.01
C LEU A 136 9.14 -4.35 -14.05
N PRO A 137 8.80 -3.05 -14.14
CA PRO A 137 7.75 -2.47 -13.32
C PRO A 137 6.35 -2.93 -13.76
N PRO A 138 5.35 -2.91 -12.86
CA PRO A 138 3.99 -3.40 -13.15
C PRO A 138 3.23 -2.69 -14.28
N PHE A 139 3.62 -1.46 -14.63
CA PHE A 139 3.02 -0.74 -15.74
C PHE A 139 3.58 -1.18 -17.11
N GLU A 140 4.72 -1.87 -17.13
CA GLU A 140 5.33 -2.45 -18.34
C GLU A 140 5.09 -3.97 -18.42
N HIS A 141 5.10 -4.66 -17.29
CA HIS A 141 4.88 -6.11 -17.20
C HIS A 141 4.00 -6.46 -15.99
N GLY A 142 2.71 -6.17 -16.11
CA GLY A 142 1.71 -6.42 -15.08
C GLY A 142 1.16 -7.84 -15.10
N LEU A 143 -0.02 -8.05 -14.51
CA LEU A 143 -0.61 -9.38 -14.35
C LEU A 143 -0.93 -10.04 -15.69
N PHE A 144 -0.57 -11.31 -15.81
CA PHE A 144 -0.80 -12.15 -16.98
C PHE A 144 -0.18 -11.55 -18.26
N ALA A 145 0.84 -10.71 -18.10
CA ALA A 145 1.55 -10.12 -19.22
C ALA A 145 2.34 -11.21 -19.96
N THR A 146 2.35 -11.12 -21.28
CA THR A 146 3.13 -11.98 -22.18
C THR A 146 4.32 -11.23 -22.79
N ALA A 147 4.47 -9.94 -22.48
CA ALA A 147 5.54 -9.08 -22.98
C ALA A 147 5.76 -7.82 -22.10
N PRO A 148 6.95 -7.18 -22.18
CA PRO A 148 8.12 -7.69 -22.89
C PRO A 148 8.80 -8.79 -22.08
N GLN A 149 9.23 -9.85 -22.77
CA GLN A 149 10.03 -10.90 -22.18
C GLN A 149 11.49 -10.44 -22.10
N LEU A 150 12.17 -10.73 -20.99
CA LEU A 150 13.58 -10.38 -20.77
C LEU A 150 14.34 -11.57 -20.20
N GLY A 151 15.62 -11.68 -20.54
CA GLY A 151 16.51 -12.70 -19.97
C GLY A 151 16.34 -14.09 -20.61
N TRP A 152 16.65 -15.13 -19.84
CA TRP A 152 16.67 -16.53 -20.30
C TRP A 152 15.27 -17.17 -20.43
N GLU A 153 14.24 -16.49 -19.91
CA GLU A 153 12.82 -16.85 -20.04
C GLU A 153 12.17 -16.23 -21.28
N ALA A 154 12.96 -15.58 -22.15
CA ALA A 154 12.49 -15.17 -23.47
C ALA A 154 12.24 -16.42 -24.34
N SER A 155 11.05 -17.01 -24.21
CA SER A 155 10.56 -18.10 -25.05
C SER A 155 9.96 -17.52 -26.32
N GLU A 156 10.26 -18.10 -27.49
CA GLU A 156 9.51 -17.78 -28.70
C GLU A 156 8.00 -17.95 -28.43
N PRO A 157 7.14 -17.03 -28.92
CA PRO A 157 5.71 -17.16 -28.73
C PRO A 157 5.24 -18.54 -29.23
N GLU A 158 4.55 -19.28 -28.36
CA GLU A 158 4.02 -20.62 -28.66
C GLU A 158 3.29 -20.63 -30.02
N PRO A 159 3.65 -21.52 -30.97
CA PRO A 159 3.04 -21.56 -32.29
C PRO A 159 1.52 -21.76 -32.18
N GLY A 160 0.74 -20.75 -32.58
CA GLY A 160 -0.73 -20.75 -32.49
C GLY A 160 -1.30 -19.80 -31.44
N HIS A 161 -0.48 -19.27 -30.52
CA HIS A 161 -0.83 -18.09 -29.73
C HIS A 161 -0.58 -16.82 -30.56
N GLN A 162 -1.51 -16.48 -31.45
CA GLN A 162 -1.57 -15.15 -32.10
C GLN A 162 -2.02 -14.05 -31.12
N GLY A 163 -1.74 -14.21 -29.83
CA GLY A 163 -2.00 -13.19 -28.83
C GLY A 163 -0.97 -12.09 -29.01
N LEU A 164 -1.41 -10.92 -29.47
CA LEU A 164 -0.66 -9.66 -29.40
C LEU A 164 0.12 -9.63 -28.07
N HIS A 165 1.42 -9.37 -28.09
CA HIS A 165 2.24 -9.14 -26.91
C HIS A 165 1.53 -8.15 -25.94
N GLN A 166 1.06 -8.62 -24.78
CA GLN A 166 0.29 -7.80 -23.82
C GLN A 166 1.16 -7.49 -22.60
N SER A 167 1.32 -6.21 -22.29
CA SER A 167 1.96 -5.69 -21.09
C SER A 167 1.06 -5.72 -19.86
N ASN A 168 -0.26 -5.76 -20.06
CA ASN A 168 -1.30 -5.79 -19.03
C ASN A 168 -1.03 -4.88 -17.81
N PRO A 169 -0.96 -3.55 -18.00
CA PRO A 169 -0.56 -2.62 -16.95
C PRO A 169 -1.36 -2.82 -15.66
N THR A 170 -0.65 -2.98 -14.56
CA THR A 170 -1.26 -3.31 -13.27
C THR A 170 -0.97 -2.22 -12.25
N LEU A 171 -2.02 -1.70 -11.61
CA LEU A 171 -1.93 -0.75 -10.53
C LEU A 171 -1.82 -1.50 -9.20
N VAL A 172 -0.68 -1.41 -8.53
CA VAL A 172 -0.52 -1.92 -7.16
C VAL A 172 -0.56 -0.76 -6.17
N ASN A 173 -1.50 -0.77 -5.23
CA ASN A 173 -1.57 0.20 -4.14
C ASN A 173 -1.78 -0.48 -2.79
N ASN A 174 -1.20 0.10 -1.75
CA ASN A 174 -1.35 -0.37 -0.37
C ASN A 174 -2.77 -0.08 0.16
N VAL A 175 -3.24 -0.91 1.11
CA VAL A 175 -4.55 -0.79 1.78
C VAL A 175 -4.88 0.64 2.20
N GLU A 176 -4.00 1.30 2.94
CA GLU A 176 -4.25 2.67 3.42
C GLU A 176 -4.35 3.68 2.26
N THR A 177 -3.61 3.47 1.18
CA THR A 177 -3.69 4.35 0.01
C THR A 177 -5.06 4.26 -0.64
N LEU A 178 -5.59 3.05 -0.81
CA LEU A 178 -6.92 2.81 -1.39
C LEU A 178 -8.02 3.30 -0.44
N ALA A 179 -7.88 3.07 0.86
CA ALA A 179 -8.83 3.55 1.87
C ALA A 179 -8.96 5.09 1.87
N ASN A 180 -7.90 5.82 1.53
CA ASN A 180 -7.94 7.28 1.42
C ASN A 180 -8.73 7.75 0.18
N VAL A 181 -8.81 6.96 -0.89
CA VAL A 181 -9.42 7.38 -2.16
C VAL A 181 -10.90 7.70 -2.01
N ALA A 182 -11.66 6.87 -1.29
CA ALA A 182 -13.09 7.07 -1.06
C ALA A 182 -13.38 8.44 -0.44
N HIS A 183 -12.68 8.77 0.66
CA HIS A 183 -12.82 10.07 1.33
C HIS A 183 -12.39 11.25 0.47
N ILE A 184 -11.33 11.09 -0.33
CA ILE A 184 -10.86 12.13 -1.24
C ILE A 184 -11.90 12.43 -2.32
N LEU A 185 -12.57 11.40 -2.86
CA LEU A 185 -13.63 11.62 -3.85
C LEU A 185 -14.89 12.23 -3.23
N ALA A 186 -15.31 11.74 -2.07
CA ALA A 186 -16.51 12.24 -1.38
C ALA A 186 -16.38 13.70 -0.95
N ASN A 187 -15.21 14.10 -0.44
CA ASN A 187 -15.00 15.44 0.14
C ASN A 187 -14.23 16.40 -0.77
N GLY A 188 -13.63 15.89 -1.84
CA GLY A 188 -12.84 16.65 -2.80
C GLY A 188 -11.35 16.75 -2.44
N ALA A 189 -10.54 17.01 -3.48
CA ALA A 189 -9.08 17.11 -3.37
C ALA A 189 -8.60 18.26 -2.47
N GLU A 190 -9.36 19.36 -2.41
CA GLU A 190 -9.02 20.50 -1.56
C GLU A 190 -9.18 20.16 -0.08
N TRP A 191 -10.24 19.42 0.29
CA TRP A 191 -10.45 18.94 1.65
C TRP A 191 -9.24 18.13 2.14
N PHE A 192 -8.77 17.17 1.35
CA PHE A 192 -7.62 16.34 1.72
C PHE A 192 -6.34 17.17 1.94
N ARG A 193 -6.18 18.26 1.18
CA ARG A 193 -5.05 19.19 1.28
C ARG A 193 -5.14 20.16 2.46
N ARG A 194 -6.26 20.21 3.19
CA ARG A 194 -6.39 21.00 4.43
C ARG A 194 -5.61 20.37 5.57
N PHE A 195 -5.32 19.07 5.46
CA PHE A 195 -4.51 18.33 6.41
C PHE A 195 -3.09 18.16 5.89
N GLY A 196 -2.16 18.05 6.82
CA GLY A 196 -0.78 17.73 6.54
C GLY A 196 0.01 18.96 6.06
N THR A 197 1.15 18.71 5.42
CA THR A 197 1.97 19.78 4.85
C THR A 197 1.64 20.01 3.38
N ARG A 198 2.14 21.11 2.82
CA ARG A 198 1.96 21.42 1.40
C ARG A 198 2.48 20.31 0.46
N GLN A 199 3.60 19.68 0.83
CA GLN A 199 4.29 18.64 0.05
C GLN A 199 3.87 17.22 0.46
N SER A 200 3.38 17.06 1.68
CA SER A 200 2.88 15.80 2.24
C SER A 200 1.47 16.00 2.82
N PRO A 201 0.45 16.15 1.96
CA PRO A 201 -0.92 16.38 2.42
C PRO A 201 -1.56 15.12 3.02
N GLY A 202 -2.63 15.34 3.79
CA GLY A 202 -3.42 14.30 4.42
C GLY A 202 -2.87 13.85 5.77
N SER A 203 -3.34 12.68 6.17
CA SER A 203 -2.93 11.94 7.36
C SER A 203 -2.17 10.67 7.00
N ILE A 204 -1.57 10.05 7.99
CA ILE A 204 -0.95 8.73 7.91
C ILE A 204 -1.30 7.90 9.15
N VAL A 205 -1.55 6.61 8.94
CA VAL A 205 -1.72 5.67 10.05
C VAL A 205 -0.34 5.18 10.50
N CYS A 206 0.00 5.45 11.76
CA CYS A 206 1.27 5.03 12.35
C CYS A 206 1.05 3.85 13.29
N THR A 207 2.08 3.01 13.42
CA THR A 207 2.21 2.06 14.53
C THR A 207 3.39 2.45 15.41
N VAL A 208 3.25 2.25 16.72
CA VAL A 208 4.31 2.47 17.70
C VAL A 208 4.40 1.23 18.59
N VAL A 209 5.55 0.58 18.63
CA VAL A 209 5.81 -0.66 19.38
C VAL A 209 7.17 -0.65 20.07
N GLY A 210 7.53 -1.75 20.74
CA GLY A 210 8.84 -1.91 21.37
C GLY A 210 8.91 -1.28 22.77
N ASP A 211 9.94 -0.47 23.02
CA ASP A 211 10.30 0.09 24.33
C ASP A 211 9.43 1.30 24.77
N VAL A 212 8.13 1.24 24.49
CA VAL A 212 7.12 2.23 24.86
C VAL A 212 6.17 1.68 25.93
N ARG A 213 5.41 2.55 26.59
CA ARG A 213 4.50 2.16 27.69
C ARG A 213 3.30 1.33 27.21
N ARG A 214 2.89 1.49 25.95
CA ARG A 214 1.89 0.66 25.28
C ARG A 214 2.19 0.59 23.79
N SER A 215 1.92 -0.54 23.17
CA SER A 215 1.86 -0.59 21.71
C SER A 215 0.58 0.07 21.22
N GLY A 216 0.64 0.76 20.09
CA GLY A 216 -0.51 1.47 19.54
C GLY A 216 -0.49 1.56 18.02
N VAL A 217 -1.67 1.73 17.45
CA VAL A 217 -1.89 2.13 16.06
C VAL A 217 -2.84 3.32 16.07
N GLY A 218 -2.59 4.31 15.23
CA GLY A 218 -3.46 5.48 15.16
C GLY A 218 -3.14 6.38 13.99
N GLU A 219 -4.16 7.11 13.55
CA GLU A 219 -4.05 8.08 12.50
C GLU A 219 -3.56 9.42 13.06
N VAL A 220 -2.55 10.00 12.42
CA VAL A 220 -2.04 11.33 12.75
C VAL A 220 -1.94 12.17 11.48
N GLU A 221 -2.07 13.48 11.64
CA GLU A 221 -1.88 14.41 10.54
C GLU A 221 -0.40 14.41 10.11
N MET A 222 -0.13 14.39 8.79
CA MET A 222 1.24 14.44 8.28
C MET A 222 1.95 15.69 8.79
N GLY A 223 3.21 15.56 9.20
CA GLY A 223 3.97 16.65 9.84
C GLY A 223 3.83 16.72 11.37
N THR A 224 3.02 15.86 12.00
CA THR A 224 3.13 15.60 13.45
C THR A 224 4.56 15.15 13.77
N SER A 225 5.17 15.61 14.88
CA SER A 225 6.54 15.25 15.20
C SER A 225 6.67 13.79 15.65
N LEU A 226 7.83 13.16 15.44
CA LEU A 226 8.07 11.78 15.87
C LEU A 226 7.89 11.61 17.39
N ALA A 227 8.32 12.58 18.19
CA ALA A 227 8.08 12.61 19.63
C ALA A 227 6.59 12.57 19.97
N ASP A 228 5.78 13.40 19.31
CA ASP A 228 4.34 13.46 19.57
C ASP A 228 3.64 12.17 19.19
N VAL A 229 4.06 11.51 18.10
CA VAL A 229 3.52 10.21 17.71
C VAL A 229 3.85 9.13 18.76
N ILE A 230 5.10 9.07 19.21
CA ILE A 230 5.53 8.12 20.26
C ILE A 230 4.77 8.38 21.57
N GLU A 231 4.55 9.64 21.94
CA GLU A 231 3.80 9.98 23.15
C GLU A 231 2.32 9.63 23.01
N ARG A 232 1.67 10.04 21.91
CA ARG A 232 0.23 9.86 21.70
C ARG A 232 -0.16 8.41 21.49
N LEU A 233 0.58 7.66 20.70
CA LEU A 233 0.25 6.27 20.38
C LEU A 233 0.92 5.30 21.38
N GLY A 234 2.20 5.54 21.67
CA GLY A 234 3.02 4.69 22.54
C GLY A 234 2.91 4.99 24.04
N GLY A 235 2.36 6.15 24.42
CA GLY A 235 2.34 6.62 25.81
C GLY A 235 3.70 7.06 26.34
N GLY A 236 4.66 7.31 25.44
CA GLY A 236 6.03 7.65 25.77
C GLY A 236 6.86 6.43 26.19
N VAL A 237 8.14 6.69 26.51
CA VAL A 237 9.05 5.67 27.05
C VAL A 237 8.78 5.42 28.54
N TRP A 238 9.26 4.29 29.06
CA TRP A 238 9.15 3.97 30.48
C TRP A 238 9.85 5.02 31.39
N PRO A 239 9.33 5.29 32.61
CA PRO A 239 9.94 6.25 33.53
C PRO A 239 11.44 6.01 33.74
N GLY A 240 12.23 7.08 33.72
CA GLY A 240 13.69 7.03 33.86
C GLY A 240 14.44 6.57 32.61
N ARG A 241 13.74 6.22 31.52
CA ARG A 241 14.35 5.93 30.22
C ARG A 241 14.33 7.14 29.31
N ARG A 242 15.16 7.07 28.26
CA ARG A 242 15.20 8.03 27.15
C ARG A 242 15.28 7.27 25.84
N VAL A 243 14.71 7.83 24.78
CA VAL A 243 14.87 7.27 23.44
C VAL A 243 16.34 7.32 23.07
N LYS A 244 16.88 6.20 22.59
CA LYS A 244 18.23 6.12 22.01
C LYS A 244 18.17 5.99 20.49
N ALA A 245 17.24 5.17 20.03
CA ALA A 245 17.05 4.81 18.64
C ALA A 245 15.55 4.59 18.37
N VAL A 246 15.10 4.92 17.16
CA VAL A 246 13.77 4.63 16.63
C VAL A 246 13.97 4.05 15.23
N PHE A 247 13.29 2.93 14.95
CA PHE A 247 13.29 2.31 13.62
C PHE A 247 12.07 2.80 12.88
N SER A 248 12.22 3.31 11.67
CA SER A 248 11.09 3.70 10.81
C SER A 248 10.88 2.60 9.78
N GLY A 249 10.49 1.41 10.24
CA GLY A 249 10.70 0.15 9.53
C GLY A 249 12.17 -0.30 9.49
N VAL A 250 12.42 -1.52 9.04
CA VAL A 250 13.74 -2.17 9.00
C VAL A 250 14.55 -1.84 7.75
N ALA A 251 13.89 -1.31 6.71
CA ALA A 251 14.53 -0.91 5.46
C ALA A 251 15.17 0.49 5.52
N ASN A 252 14.90 1.28 6.57
CA ASN A 252 15.40 2.65 6.71
C ASN A 252 16.51 2.76 7.76
N PRO A 253 17.46 3.70 7.59
CA PRO A 253 18.43 4.02 8.64
C PRO A 253 17.77 4.41 9.96
N VAL A 254 18.39 4.00 11.06
CA VAL A 254 17.90 4.25 12.42
C VAL A 254 17.94 5.74 12.75
N LEU A 255 16.84 6.25 13.30
CA LEU A 255 16.75 7.61 13.83
C LEU A 255 17.23 7.63 15.28
N THR A 256 17.99 8.65 15.66
CA THR A 256 18.45 8.83 17.05
C THR A 256 17.57 9.82 17.81
N ALA A 257 17.81 9.96 19.12
CA ALA A 257 17.12 10.96 19.95
C ALA A 257 17.13 12.38 19.37
N ALA A 258 18.16 12.74 18.60
CA ALA A 258 18.29 14.06 17.97
C ALA A 258 17.20 14.33 16.90
N ALA A 259 16.59 13.28 16.35
CA ALA A 259 15.57 13.36 15.30
C ALA A 259 14.13 13.23 15.84
N LEU A 260 13.92 13.28 17.16
CA LEU A 260 12.58 13.19 17.74
C LEU A 260 11.66 14.36 17.38
N ALA A 261 12.24 15.54 17.10
CA ALA A 261 11.47 16.69 16.64
C ALA A 261 11.14 16.63 15.13
N THR A 262 11.65 15.64 14.40
CA THR A 262 11.43 15.53 12.94
C THR A 262 9.94 15.36 12.64
N PRO A 263 9.35 16.23 11.80
CA PRO A 263 7.99 16.06 11.31
C PRO A 263 7.84 14.78 10.49
N LEU A 264 6.73 14.06 10.66
CA LEU A 264 6.41 12.88 9.87
C LEU A 264 5.94 13.27 8.47
N THR A 265 6.91 13.64 7.63
CA THR A 265 6.73 13.84 6.19
C THR A 265 7.82 13.06 5.45
N TYR A 266 7.61 12.78 4.16
CA TYR A 266 8.61 12.05 3.39
C TYR A 266 9.89 12.86 3.20
N GLU A 267 9.75 14.18 3.05
CA GLU A 267 10.84 15.12 2.84
C GLU A 267 11.68 15.33 4.12
N ASP A 268 11.04 15.53 5.27
CA ASP A 268 11.73 15.78 6.54
C ASP A 268 12.40 14.51 7.08
N MET A 269 11.73 13.35 6.97
CA MET A 269 12.34 12.06 7.37
C MET A 269 13.55 11.71 6.51
N ARG A 270 13.50 12.04 5.21
CA ARG A 270 14.66 11.91 4.31
C ARG A 270 15.77 12.89 4.67
N ALA A 271 15.44 14.14 4.99
CA ALA A 271 16.41 15.14 5.42
C ALA A 271 17.09 14.76 6.75
N ALA A 272 16.37 14.06 7.63
CA ALA A 272 16.91 13.48 8.86
C ALA A 272 17.79 12.23 8.65
N GLY A 273 18.03 11.83 7.38
CA GLY A 273 18.88 10.70 7.02
C GLY A 273 18.19 9.33 7.10
N SER A 274 16.85 9.30 7.16
CA SER A 274 16.05 8.08 7.21
C SER A 274 14.96 8.10 6.13
N GLY A 275 13.85 7.40 6.34
CA GLY A 275 12.66 7.42 5.49
C GLY A 275 11.41 7.19 6.33
N LEU A 276 10.27 7.71 5.89
CA LEU A 276 9.00 7.52 6.59
C LEU A 276 8.50 6.06 6.52
N GLY A 277 8.85 5.34 5.46
CA GLY A 277 8.46 3.93 5.29
C GLY A 277 6.95 3.72 5.39
N ALA A 278 6.55 2.61 5.99
CA ALA A 278 5.15 2.32 6.32
C ALA A 278 4.69 3.00 7.63
N ALA A 279 5.48 3.94 8.18
CA ALA A 279 5.22 4.65 9.43
C ALA A 279 5.04 3.75 10.67
N GLY A 280 5.78 2.63 10.72
CA GLY A 280 5.95 1.84 11.93
C GLY A 280 7.20 2.25 12.69
N PHE A 281 7.03 2.55 13.99
CA PHE A 281 8.06 3.08 14.90
C PHE A 281 8.31 2.20 16.12
#